data_AF-R7CM35-F1
#
_entry.id   AF-R7CM35-F1
#
_cell.length_a   1.000
_cell.length_b   1.000
_cell.length_c   1.000
_cell.angle_alpha   90.00
_cell.angle_beta   90.00
_cell.angle_gamma   90.00
#
_symmetry.space_group_name_H-M   'P 1'
#
loop_
_entity.id
_entity.type
_entity.pdbx_description
1 polymer ?
#
loop_
_entity_poly.entity_id
_entity_poly.type
_entity_poly.pdbx_seq_one_letter_code
_entity_poly.pdbx_strand_id
1 'polypeptide(L)'
;MPIRIPDTLPATGVLESENIFVMTEHRAIHQDIRPLKVLILNLMPLKIETETQILRKLSNTPLQVEIDLLQTVTHHSSHVPVEHLKSFYVGLDDIQEKHYDGMIITGAPVEKMKFEEVDYWPELCDIFEWAKTNVFSTLYLCWGAQAGIYYHYGVEKHLLPEKMTGVFEHHILKPSSPLVRGFDDVVYAPHSRYTGVKAEDIAAKQDLELIAVSDEAGVFIAKSTNSRHFFVFGHPEYDTNTLANEYNRDVKKGLNPALPKHYFPNDDPTKQPVSNWRAAAQLLYTNWLNYYVYQATPYDIKQVGVQ
;
A
#
# COMPACT_ATOMS: atom_id res chain seq x y z
N MET A 1 -10.95 12.70 12.03
CA MET A 1 -11.03 13.54 13.24
C MET A 1 -11.82 12.78 14.28
N PRO A 2 -11.32 12.61 15.52
CA PRO A 2 -12.04 11.89 16.57
C PRO A 2 -13.28 12.66 17.02
N ILE A 3 -14.27 11.95 17.56
CA ILE A 3 -15.37 12.58 18.28
C ILE A 3 -14.87 13.06 19.65
N ARG A 4 -15.29 14.27 20.06
CA ARG A 4 -15.11 14.76 21.42
C ARG A 4 -16.38 14.43 22.19
N ILE A 5 -16.25 13.63 23.25
CA ILE A 5 -17.35 13.28 24.15
C ILE A 5 -16.92 13.54 25.59
N PRO A 6 -17.86 13.81 26.51
CA PRO A 6 -17.54 13.95 27.93
C PRO A 6 -16.87 12.69 28.48
N ASP A 7 -15.85 12.86 29.33
CA ASP A 7 -15.08 11.74 29.89
C ASP A 7 -15.98 10.74 30.67
N THR A 8 -17.10 11.23 31.22
CA THR A 8 -18.07 10.42 31.99
C THR A 8 -19.10 9.68 31.12
N LEU A 9 -19.05 9.79 29.79
CA LEU A 9 -19.99 9.08 28.93
C LEU A 9 -19.69 7.56 28.97
N PRO A 10 -20.66 6.69 29.32
CA PRO A 10 -20.41 5.24 29.38
C PRO A 10 -19.89 4.63 28.07
N ALA A 11 -20.15 5.29 26.93
CA ALA A 11 -19.64 4.88 25.63
C ALA A 11 -18.11 4.96 25.52
N THR A 12 -17.43 5.79 26.33
CA THR A 12 -15.97 5.96 26.27
C THR A 12 -15.25 4.63 26.47
N GLY A 13 -15.59 3.88 27.52
CA GLY A 13 -14.95 2.59 27.80
C GLY A 13 -15.24 1.51 26.75
N VAL A 14 -16.44 1.52 26.16
CA VAL A 14 -16.81 0.59 25.06
C VAL A 14 -15.97 0.90 23.82
N LEU A 15 -15.94 2.16 23.40
CA LEU A 15 -15.19 2.61 22.22
C LEU A 15 -13.69 2.35 22.38
N GLU A 16 -13.12 2.64 23.55
CA GLU A 16 -11.71 2.33 23.84
C GLU A 16 -11.41 0.82 23.75
N SER A 17 -12.32 -0.03 24.24
CA SER A 17 -12.17 -1.50 24.14
C SER A 17 -12.24 -2.02 22.70
N GLU A 18 -12.89 -1.27 21.79
CA GLU A 18 -12.95 -1.53 20.35
C GLU A 18 -11.80 -0.85 19.56
N ASN A 19 -10.76 -0.38 20.28
CA ASN A 19 -9.65 0.43 19.79
C ASN A 19 -10.08 1.78 19.16
N ILE A 20 -11.34 2.20 19.29
CA ILE A 20 -11.82 3.47 18.76
C ILE A 20 -11.29 4.58 19.64
N PHE A 21 -10.48 5.45 19.03
CA PHE A 21 -9.85 6.55 19.74
C PHE A 21 -10.90 7.59 20.15
N VAL A 22 -11.15 7.66 21.46
CA VAL A 22 -11.96 8.72 22.09
C VAL A 22 -11.01 9.80 22.57
N MET A 23 -11.24 11.04 22.13
CA MET A 23 -10.40 12.16 22.53
C MET A 23 -11.00 12.85 23.75
N THR A 24 -10.32 12.71 24.89
CA THR A 24 -10.65 13.44 26.12
C THR A 24 -10.49 14.94 25.90
N GLU A 25 -11.27 15.75 26.63
CA GLU A 25 -11.29 17.21 26.42
C GLU A 25 -9.91 17.85 26.59
N HIS A 26 -9.08 17.31 27.48
CA HIS A 26 -7.74 17.79 27.76
C HIS A 26 -6.75 17.58 26.59
N ARG A 27 -6.95 16.55 25.75
CA ARG A 27 -6.08 16.27 24.60
C ARG A 27 -6.51 17.03 23.35
N ALA A 28 -7.81 17.33 23.21
CA ALA A 28 -8.37 18.08 22.08
C ALA A 28 -7.88 19.55 22.04
N ILE A 29 -7.54 20.15 23.18
CA ILE A 29 -7.10 21.55 23.30
C ILE A 29 -5.66 21.76 22.79
N HIS A 30 -4.86 20.69 22.67
CA HIS A 30 -3.44 20.75 22.29
C HIS A 30 -3.13 20.11 20.92
N GLN A 31 -4.13 19.87 20.08
CA GLN A 31 -3.89 19.34 18.72
C GLN A 31 -3.37 20.44 17.79
N ASP A 32 -2.05 20.50 17.63
CA ASP A 32 -1.45 21.15 16.48
C ASP A 32 -1.52 20.18 15.28
N ILE A 33 -2.28 20.56 14.26
CA ILE A 33 -2.41 19.80 13.01
C ILE A 33 -1.48 20.45 11.98
N ARG A 34 -0.47 19.71 11.50
CA ARG A 34 0.37 20.13 10.37
C ARG A 34 0.07 19.29 9.12
N PRO A 35 0.44 19.78 7.92
CA PRO A 35 0.44 18.95 6.72
C PRO A 35 1.31 17.70 6.90
N LEU A 36 0.82 16.58 6.37
CA LEU A 36 1.57 15.32 6.30
C LEU A 36 2.46 15.32 5.07
N LYS A 37 3.69 14.86 5.19
CA LYS A 37 4.60 14.62 4.07
C LYS A 37 4.60 13.14 3.73
N VAL A 38 4.14 12.81 2.53
CA VAL A 38 4.10 11.43 2.03
C VAL A 38 4.95 11.32 0.77
N LEU A 39 5.89 10.37 0.79
CA LEU A 39 6.75 10.05 -0.35
C LEU A 39 6.14 8.91 -1.17
N ILE A 40 6.21 8.97 -2.50
CA ILE A 40 5.79 7.84 -3.35
C ILE A 40 6.96 7.41 -4.22
N LEU A 41 7.54 6.24 -3.92
CA LEU A 41 8.46 5.56 -4.82
C LEU A 41 7.66 4.80 -5.87
N ASN A 42 7.51 5.42 -7.04
CA ASN A 42 6.75 4.85 -8.14
C ASN A 42 7.67 4.01 -9.03
N LEU A 43 7.54 2.68 -8.94
CA LEU A 43 8.26 1.69 -9.73
C LEU A 43 7.42 1.13 -10.90
N MET A 44 6.17 1.58 -11.04
CA MET A 44 5.29 1.14 -12.13
C MET A 44 5.76 1.70 -13.49
N PRO A 45 5.51 0.99 -14.60
CA PRO A 45 5.84 1.47 -15.94
C PRO A 45 4.93 2.65 -16.34
N LEU A 46 3.63 2.55 -16.05
CA LEU A 46 2.65 3.61 -16.33
C LEU A 46 2.61 4.59 -15.15
N LYS A 47 3.64 5.44 -15.02
CA LYS A 47 3.81 6.32 -13.85
C LYS A 47 2.59 7.21 -13.60
N ILE A 48 2.13 7.95 -14.62
CA ILE A 48 1.02 8.92 -14.51
C ILE A 48 -0.29 8.24 -14.11
N GLU A 49 -0.58 7.05 -14.65
CA GLU A 49 -1.78 6.28 -14.26
C GLU A 49 -1.69 5.86 -12.78
N THR A 50 -0.53 5.36 -12.36
CA THR A 50 -0.27 4.94 -10.98
C THR A 50 -0.33 6.12 -10.01
N GLU A 51 0.25 7.26 -10.37
CA GLU A 51 0.16 8.52 -9.63
C GLU A 51 -1.31 8.89 -9.42
N THR A 52 -2.10 8.91 -10.50
CA THR A 52 -3.53 9.26 -10.43
C THR A 52 -4.31 8.31 -9.53
N GLN A 53 -4.05 7.00 -9.62
CA GLN A 53 -4.71 5.99 -8.79
C GLN A 53 -4.42 6.18 -7.30
N ILE A 54 -3.16 6.34 -6.93
CA ILE A 54 -2.75 6.51 -5.53
C ILE A 54 -3.20 7.86 -4.99
N LEU A 55 -2.99 8.96 -5.74
CA LEU A 55 -3.37 10.30 -5.31
C LEU A 55 -4.89 10.42 -5.11
N ARG A 56 -5.71 9.72 -5.91
CA ARG A 56 -7.16 9.65 -5.70
C ARG A 56 -7.53 9.01 -4.35
N LYS A 57 -6.75 8.04 -3.87
CA LYS A 57 -6.99 7.41 -2.56
C LYS A 57 -6.56 8.32 -1.42
N LEU A 58 -5.42 8.99 -1.58
CA LEU A 58 -4.88 9.92 -0.58
C LEU A 58 -5.67 11.23 -0.47
N SER A 59 -6.41 11.64 -1.51
CA SER A 59 -7.18 12.88 -1.50
C SER A 59 -8.51 12.81 -0.74
N ASN A 60 -8.99 11.62 -0.39
CA ASN A 60 -10.25 11.45 0.33
C ASN A 60 -10.06 11.42 1.85
N THR A 61 -9.54 12.53 2.37
CA THR A 61 -9.25 12.78 3.77
C THR A 61 -9.32 14.29 4.04
N PRO A 62 -9.73 14.74 5.25
CA PRO A 62 -9.67 16.15 5.60
C PRO A 62 -8.25 16.65 5.91
N LEU A 63 -7.25 15.76 5.98
CA LEU A 63 -5.86 16.10 6.27
C LEU A 63 -5.18 16.67 5.03
N GLN A 64 -4.36 17.71 5.19
CA GLN A 64 -3.49 18.16 4.10
C GLN A 64 -2.33 17.18 3.93
N VAL A 65 -2.12 16.70 2.71
CA VAL A 65 -1.04 15.77 2.35
C VAL A 65 -0.17 16.41 1.26
N GLU A 66 1.09 16.65 1.59
CA GLU A 66 2.16 17.06 0.67
C GLU A 66 2.83 15.82 0.09
N ILE A 67 3.02 15.78 -1.23
CA ILE A 67 3.55 14.63 -1.95
C ILE A 67 4.86 14.98 -2.63
N ASP A 68 5.89 14.16 -2.39
CA ASP A 68 7.08 14.07 -3.24
C ASP A 68 7.02 12.74 -4.02
N LEU A 69 7.42 12.75 -5.30
CA LEU A 69 7.52 11.53 -6.11
C LEU A 69 9.00 11.13 -6.22
N LEU A 70 9.35 9.93 -5.78
CA LEU A 70 10.69 9.34 -5.85
C LEU A 70 10.79 8.40 -7.05
N GLN A 71 11.94 8.44 -7.73
CA GLN A 71 12.32 7.45 -8.74
C GLN A 71 13.69 6.86 -8.41
N THR A 72 13.93 5.65 -8.92
CA THR A 72 15.28 5.08 -9.03
C THR A 72 16.03 5.78 -10.17
N VAL A 73 17.19 6.38 -9.87
CA VAL A 73 18.03 7.11 -10.83
C VAL A 73 18.72 6.16 -11.80
N THR A 74 19.04 4.94 -11.35
CA THR A 74 19.74 3.94 -12.17
C THR A 74 18.87 3.33 -13.28
N HIS A 75 17.55 3.41 -13.16
CA HIS A 75 16.60 2.79 -14.09
C HIS A 75 15.86 3.81 -14.95
N HIS A 76 16.02 3.71 -16.27
CA HIS A 76 15.32 4.59 -17.22
C HIS A 76 13.92 4.06 -17.55
N SER A 77 12.88 4.76 -17.08
CA SER A 77 11.49 4.45 -17.46
C SER A 77 11.25 4.69 -18.96
N SER A 78 10.76 3.67 -19.66
CA SER A 78 10.54 3.70 -21.11
C SER A 78 9.15 4.19 -21.55
N HIS A 79 8.22 4.37 -20.62
CA HIS A 79 6.80 4.64 -20.91
C HIS A 79 6.33 6.04 -20.46
N VAL A 80 7.26 6.94 -20.12
CA VAL A 80 6.95 8.26 -19.54
C VAL A 80 7.82 9.33 -20.18
N PRO A 81 7.28 10.51 -20.52
CA PRO A 81 8.06 11.62 -21.03
C PRO A 81 9.18 12.00 -20.05
N VAL A 82 10.39 12.21 -20.56
CA VAL A 82 11.56 12.59 -19.74
C VAL A 82 11.30 13.89 -18.99
N GLU A 83 10.54 14.80 -19.60
CA GLU A 83 10.11 16.07 -19.02
C GLU A 83 9.27 15.87 -17.76
N HIS A 84 8.36 14.89 -17.74
CA HIS A 84 7.55 14.58 -16.55
C HIS A 84 8.45 14.14 -15.38
N LEU A 85 9.40 13.24 -15.66
CA LEU A 85 10.34 12.77 -14.64
C LEU A 85 11.21 13.91 -14.12
N LYS A 86 11.75 14.76 -15.01
CA LYS A 86 12.60 15.88 -14.60
C LYS A 86 11.86 16.95 -13.79
N SER A 87 10.57 17.18 -14.05
CA SER A 87 9.80 18.23 -13.40
C SER A 87 9.20 17.82 -12.06
N PHE A 88 8.88 16.53 -11.88
CA PHE A 88 8.08 16.08 -10.74
C PHE A 88 8.74 15.02 -9.88
N TYR A 89 9.80 14.37 -10.35
CA TYR A 89 10.48 13.32 -9.60
C TYR A 89 11.82 13.78 -9.05
N VAL A 90 12.09 13.34 -7.82
CA VAL A 90 13.37 13.48 -7.13
C VAL A 90 14.09 12.13 -7.07
N GLY A 91 15.41 12.15 -6.89
CA GLY A 91 16.22 10.98 -6.54
C GLY A 91 16.47 10.88 -5.04
N LEU A 92 17.09 9.79 -4.59
CA LEU A 92 17.43 9.61 -3.17
C LEU A 92 18.33 10.75 -2.65
N ASP A 93 19.31 11.17 -3.45
CA ASP A 93 20.26 12.23 -3.13
C ASP A 93 19.58 13.58 -2.83
N ASP A 94 18.45 13.87 -3.47
CA ASP A 94 17.70 15.12 -3.28
C ASP A 94 16.91 15.16 -1.95
N ILE A 95 16.74 14.00 -1.30
CA ILE A 95 15.87 13.83 -0.14
C ILE A 95 16.57 13.25 1.09
N GLN A 96 17.89 13.03 1.05
CA GLN A 96 18.65 12.38 2.13
C GLN A 96 18.38 13.02 3.50
N GLU A 97 18.33 14.36 3.56
CA GLU A 97 18.11 15.15 4.78
C GLU A 97 16.62 15.42 5.09
N LYS A 98 15.70 14.93 4.25
CA LYS A 98 14.25 15.09 4.47
C LYS A 98 13.72 13.96 5.34
N HIS A 99 12.64 14.27 6.06
CA HIS A 99 11.84 13.29 6.81
C HIS A 99 10.41 13.29 6.27
N TYR A 100 9.77 12.12 6.33
CA TYR A 100 8.41 11.90 5.85
C TYR A 100 7.59 11.15 6.90
N ASP A 101 6.31 11.50 6.98
CA ASP A 101 5.35 10.82 7.84
C ASP A 101 4.97 9.46 7.24
N GLY A 102 4.88 9.41 5.91
CA GLY A 102 4.49 8.21 5.18
C GLY A 102 5.32 7.99 3.92
N MET A 103 5.44 6.73 3.50
CA MET A 103 5.97 6.37 2.18
C MET A 103 5.10 5.30 1.54
N ILE A 104 4.90 5.38 0.24
CA ILE A 104 4.27 4.34 -0.57
C ILE A 104 5.29 3.83 -1.58
N ILE A 105 5.46 2.50 -1.65
CA ILE A 105 6.33 1.84 -2.63
C ILE A 105 5.46 0.95 -3.51
N THR A 106 5.41 1.26 -4.80
CA THR A 106 4.48 0.60 -5.73
C THR A 106 4.97 -0.78 -6.16
N GLY A 107 4.12 -1.50 -6.90
CA GLY A 107 4.55 -2.67 -7.67
C GLY A 107 5.54 -2.31 -8.79
N ALA A 108 6.12 -3.35 -9.39
CA ALA A 108 7.03 -3.25 -10.52
C ALA A 108 6.95 -4.51 -11.40
N PRO A 109 7.20 -4.43 -12.72
CA PRO A 109 7.05 -5.55 -13.65
C PRO A 109 8.29 -6.46 -13.70
N VAL A 110 8.89 -6.78 -12.54
CA VAL A 110 10.15 -7.53 -12.41
C VAL A 110 10.01 -8.82 -11.58
N GLU A 111 8.79 -9.19 -11.22
CA GLU A 111 8.49 -10.24 -10.24
C GLU A 111 9.03 -11.64 -10.57
N LYS A 112 9.31 -11.95 -11.85
CA LYS A 112 9.88 -13.25 -12.26
C LYS A 112 11.40 -13.36 -12.03
N MET A 113 12.10 -12.24 -11.87
CA MET A 113 13.53 -12.20 -11.56
C MET A 113 13.76 -12.48 -10.07
N LYS A 114 14.94 -12.99 -9.68
CA LYS A 114 15.32 -12.94 -8.26
C LYS A 114 15.50 -11.48 -7.84
N PHE A 115 15.35 -11.18 -6.55
CA PHE A 115 15.45 -9.80 -6.07
C PHE A 115 16.81 -9.18 -6.41
N GLU A 116 17.89 -9.91 -6.15
CA GLU A 116 19.27 -9.48 -6.38
C GLU A 116 19.64 -9.37 -7.87
N GLU A 117 18.81 -9.91 -8.76
CA GLU A 117 18.99 -9.82 -10.21
C GLU A 117 18.27 -8.61 -10.81
N VAL A 118 17.45 -7.90 -10.03
CA VAL A 118 16.82 -6.66 -10.48
C VAL A 118 17.87 -5.56 -10.56
N ASP A 119 17.91 -4.84 -11.68
CA ASP A 119 18.92 -3.84 -12.01
C ASP A 119 19.04 -2.72 -10.95
N TYR A 120 17.91 -2.23 -10.44
CA TYR A 120 17.86 -1.21 -9.39
C TYR A 120 17.77 -1.80 -7.96
N TRP A 121 18.02 -3.10 -7.75
CA TRP A 121 17.97 -3.70 -6.41
C TRP A 121 18.92 -3.05 -5.39
N PRO A 122 20.20 -2.76 -5.73
CA PRO A 122 21.09 -2.08 -4.79
C PRO A 122 20.56 -0.70 -4.38
N GLU A 123 20.09 0.10 -5.34
CA GLU A 123 19.49 1.41 -5.07
C GLU A 123 18.21 1.29 -4.22
N LEU A 124 17.39 0.27 -4.47
CA LEU A 124 16.21 0.00 -3.65
C LEU A 124 16.59 -0.37 -2.21
N CYS A 125 17.67 -1.12 -2.01
CA CYS A 125 18.22 -1.41 -0.68
C CYS A 125 18.67 -0.13 0.04
N ASP A 126 19.32 0.79 -0.67
CA ASP A 126 19.74 2.08 -0.11
C ASP A 126 18.52 2.93 0.31
N ILE A 127 17.47 2.94 -0.51
CA ILE A 127 16.20 3.61 -0.17
C ILE A 127 15.55 2.95 1.05
N PHE A 128 15.56 1.61 1.15
CA PHE A 128 15.04 0.91 2.32
C PHE A 128 15.83 1.21 3.59
N GLU A 129 17.14 1.33 3.51
CA GLU A 129 17.99 1.69 4.65
C GLU A 129 17.71 3.12 5.10
N TRP A 130 17.67 4.08 4.17
CA TRP A 130 17.30 5.47 4.45
C TRP A 130 15.90 5.58 5.07
N ALA A 131 14.92 4.81 4.57
CA ALA A 131 13.56 4.88 5.07
C ALA A 131 13.43 4.43 6.54
N LYS A 132 14.34 3.60 7.08
CA LYS A 132 14.31 3.18 8.49
C LYS A 132 14.39 4.37 9.45
N THR A 133 15.19 5.38 9.09
CA THR A 133 15.42 6.58 9.92
C THR A 133 14.63 7.80 9.43
N ASN A 134 14.22 7.84 8.16
CA ASN A 134 13.66 9.06 7.59
C ASN A 134 12.15 8.98 7.30
N VAL A 135 11.54 7.79 7.38
CA VAL A 135 10.11 7.58 7.13
C VAL A 135 9.45 6.91 8.33
N PHE A 136 8.37 7.50 8.84
CA PHE A 136 7.66 6.91 9.99
C PHE A 136 6.86 5.65 9.62
N SER A 137 6.07 5.66 8.55
CA SER A 137 5.26 4.50 8.14
C SER A 137 5.35 4.24 6.64
N THR A 138 5.60 2.99 6.24
CA THR A 138 5.75 2.61 4.82
C THR A 138 4.70 1.59 4.40
N LEU A 139 3.97 1.91 3.33
CA LEU A 139 3.01 1.04 2.65
C LEU A 139 3.61 0.50 1.34
N TYR A 140 3.72 -0.81 1.24
CA TYR A 140 4.30 -1.50 0.10
C TYR A 140 3.19 -2.20 -0.69
N LEU A 141 3.19 -2.06 -2.02
CA LEU A 141 2.16 -2.60 -2.91
C LEU A 141 2.74 -3.67 -3.86
N CYS A 142 2.02 -4.78 -4.06
CA CYS A 142 2.34 -5.87 -4.99
C CYS A 142 3.82 -6.32 -4.91
N TRP A 143 4.61 -6.17 -5.97
CA TRP A 143 6.04 -6.54 -5.94
C TRP A 143 6.83 -5.70 -4.93
N GLY A 144 6.50 -4.43 -4.74
CA GLY A 144 7.09 -3.62 -3.67
C GLY A 144 6.85 -4.23 -2.28
N ALA A 145 5.69 -4.86 -2.08
CA ALA A 145 5.40 -5.61 -0.85
C ALA A 145 6.29 -6.84 -0.70
N GLN A 146 6.53 -7.57 -1.78
CA GLN A 146 7.45 -8.71 -1.81
C GLN A 146 8.90 -8.28 -1.56
N ALA A 147 9.36 -7.20 -2.21
CA ALA A 147 10.69 -6.65 -2.02
C ALA A 147 10.91 -6.17 -0.58
N GLY A 148 9.95 -5.42 -0.02
CA GLY A 148 10.03 -4.91 1.35
C GLY A 148 10.02 -6.03 2.39
N ILE A 149 9.11 -6.99 2.28
CA ILE A 149 9.03 -8.08 3.26
C ILE A 149 10.24 -9.03 3.17
N TYR A 150 10.81 -9.20 1.97
CA TYR A 150 12.05 -9.93 1.78
C TYR A 150 13.23 -9.21 2.43
N TYR A 151 13.43 -7.93 2.12
CA TYR A 151 14.56 -7.16 2.64
C TYR A 151 14.53 -7.03 4.17
N HIS A 152 13.36 -6.72 4.75
CA HIS A 152 13.26 -6.46 6.20
C HIS A 152 13.12 -7.73 7.04
N TYR A 153 12.53 -8.80 6.50
CA TYR A 153 12.14 -9.99 7.29
C TYR A 153 12.59 -11.33 6.68
N GLY A 154 13.21 -11.33 5.50
CA GLY A 154 13.68 -12.53 4.81
C GLY A 154 12.55 -13.45 4.36
N VAL A 155 11.36 -12.93 4.06
CA VAL A 155 10.25 -13.72 3.51
C VAL A 155 10.41 -13.79 1.99
N GLU A 156 10.69 -14.99 1.47
CA GLU A 156 10.90 -15.20 0.04
C GLU A 156 9.60 -15.23 -0.76
N LYS A 157 9.69 -14.83 -2.03
CA LYS A 157 8.61 -15.01 -3.02
C LYS A 157 8.78 -16.34 -3.76
N HIS A 158 7.68 -16.93 -4.17
CA HIS A 158 7.65 -18.11 -5.04
C HIS A 158 6.86 -17.81 -6.32
N LEU A 159 7.20 -18.51 -7.40
CA LEU A 159 6.44 -18.45 -8.65
C LEU A 159 5.13 -19.22 -8.50
N LEU A 160 4.04 -18.62 -8.95
CA LEU A 160 2.74 -19.27 -9.01
C LEU A 160 2.64 -20.18 -10.25
N PRO A 161 1.79 -21.23 -10.21
CA PRO A 161 1.56 -22.09 -11.37
C PRO A 161 1.03 -21.32 -12.59
N GLU A 162 0.23 -20.28 -12.35
CA GLU A 162 -0.33 -19.39 -13.35
C GLU A 162 -0.40 -17.95 -12.82
N LYS A 163 -0.63 -16.97 -13.71
CA LYS A 163 -0.82 -15.57 -13.29
C LYS A 163 -2.07 -15.47 -12.42
N MET A 164 -1.91 -14.98 -11.20
CA MET A 164 -3.03 -14.55 -10.37
C MET A 164 -3.55 -13.21 -10.92
N THR A 165 -4.64 -13.25 -11.68
CA THR A 165 -5.25 -12.07 -12.30
C THR A 165 -6.76 -12.09 -12.09
N GLY A 166 -7.32 -11.05 -11.49
CA GLY A 166 -8.75 -11.00 -11.15
C GLY A 166 -9.03 -10.18 -9.90
N VAL A 167 -10.27 -10.29 -9.41
CA VAL A 167 -10.72 -9.69 -8.16
C VAL A 167 -11.12 -10.79 -7.20
N PHE A 168 -10.44 -10.90 -6.07
CA PHE A 168 -10.58 -12.06 -5.19
C PHE A 168 -11.20 -11.66 -3.86
N GLU A 169 -11.88 -12.61 -3.25
CA GLU A 169 -12.43 -12.50 -1.90
C GLU A 169 -11.33 -12.68 -0.84
N HIS A 170 -11.39 -11.89 0.23
CA HIS A 170 -10.44 -11.90 1.34
C HIS A 170 -11.16 -11.87 2.69
N HIS A 171 -10.72 -12.71 3.61
CA HIS A 171 -11.16 -12.74 5.00
C HIS A 171 -10.23 -11.92 5.89
N ILE A 172 -10.81 -11.13 6.78
CA ILE A 172 -10.07 -10.35 7.77
C ILE A 172 -9.74 -11.23 8.98
N LEU A 173 -8.45 -11.48 9.22
CA LEU A 173 -7.97 -12.30 10.33
C LEU A 173 -7.81 -11.51 11.63
N LYS A 174 -7.56 -10.20 11.50
CA LYS A 174 -7.31 -9.31 12.65
C LYS A 174 -8.22 -8.07 12.59
N PRO A 175 -9.53 -8.23 12.85
CA PRO A 175 -10.51 -7.13 12.75
C PRO A 175 -10.24 -6.00 13.76
N SER A 176 -9.52 -6.28 14.86
CA SER A 176 -9.10 -5.28 15.84
C SER A 176 -8.01 -4.32 15.35
N SER A 177 -7.37 -4.61 14.21
CA SER A 177 -6.34 -3.76 13.63
C SER A 177 -6.94 -2.44 13.10
N PRO A 178 -6.44 -1.26 13.52
CA PRO A 178 -6.92 0.02 13.00
C PRO A 178 -6.86 0.15 11.47
N LEU A 179 -5.97 -0.59 10.81
CA LEU A 179 -5.84 -0.61 9.34
C LEU A 179 -7.12 -1.05 8.62
N VAL A 180 -7.86 -1.98 9.19
CA VAL A 180 -9.08 -2.58 8.59
C VAL A 180 -10.35 -2.08 9.27
N ARG A 181 -10.28 -0.99 10.04
CA ARG A 181 -11.47 -0.42 10.66
C ARG A 181 -12.52 -0.05 9.61
N GLY A 182 -13.74 -0.52 9.82
CA GLY A 182 -14.86 -0.29 8.91
C GLY A 182 -14.86 -1.18 7.66
N PHE A 183 -13.91 -2.10 7.53
CA PHE A 183 -14.02 -3.17 6.55
C PHE A 183 -15.17 -4.09 6.95
N ASP A 184 -15.83 -4.66 5.94
CA ASP A 184 -16.65 -5.84 6.13
C ASP A 184 -15.76 -7.04 6.52
N ASP A 185 -16.35 -8.07 7.13
CA ASP A 185 -15.63 -9.31 7.48
C ASP A 185 -14.98 -9.99 6.26
N VAL A 186 -15.61 -9.77 5.11
CA VAL A 186 -15.18 -10.23 3.79
C VAL A 186 -15.06 -9.03 2.86
N VAL A 187 -13.89 -8.84 2.26
CA VAL A 187 -13.64 -7.77 1.29
C VAL A 187 -13.13 -8.34 -0.02
N TYR A 188 -13.26 -7.57 -1.09
CA TYR A 188 -12.73 -7.93 -2.40
C TYR A 188 -11.55 -7.04 -2.74
N ALA A 189 -10.51 -7.60 -3.36
CA ALA A 189 -9.38 -6.82 -3.88
C ALA A 189 -8.80 -7.39 -5.19
N PRO A 190 -8.37 -6.53 -6.12
CA PRO A 190 -7.67 -6.97 -7.33
C PRO A 190 -6.30 -7.59 -7.01
N HIS A 191 -5.92 -8.63 -7.74
CA HIS A 191 -4.54 -9.15 -7.81
C HIS A 191 -4.13 -9.27 -9.28
N SER A 192 -2.88 -8.95 -9.61
CA SER A 192 -2.28 -9.11 -10.95
C SER A 192 -0.79 -9.42 -10.82
N ARG A 193 -0.44 -10.69 -10.59
CA ARG A 193 0.94 -11.13 -10.28
C ARG A 193 1.22 -12.57 -10.67
N TYR A 194 2.48 -12.87 -10.98
CA TYR A 194 3.03 -14.20 -11.21
C TYR A 194 3.72 -14.80 -9.98
N THR A 195 4.01 -14.01 -8.94
CA THR A 195 4.61 -14.52 -7.70
C THR A 195 3.72 -14.29 -6.50
N GLY A 196 3.95 -15.05 -5.43
CA GLY A 196 3.31 -14.87 -4.13
C GLY A 196 4.29 -15.08 -2.98
N VAL A 197 3.83 -14.76 -1.78
CA VAL A 197 4.47 -15.16 -0.51
C VAL A 197 3.54 -16.14 0.19
N LYS A 198 4.10 -17.00 1.06
CA LYS A 198 3.26 -17.95 1.80
C LYS A 198 2.85 -17.38 3.15
N ALA A 199 1.61 -17.69 3.56
CA ALA A 199 1.12 -17.30 4.87
C ALA A 199 1.94 -17.93 6.01
N GLU A 200 2.38 -19.18 5.84
CA GLU A 200 3.22 -19.91 6.81
C GLU A 200 4.56 -19.21 7.08
N ASP A 201 5.21 -18.69 6.02
CA ASP A 201 6.50 -18.00 6.14
C ASP A 201 6.37 -16.67 6.89
N ILE A 202 5.22 -16.00 6.77
CA ILE A 202 4.90 -14.77 7.51
C ILE A 202 4.54 -15.11 8.96
N ALA A 203 3.68 -16.10 9.17
CA ALA A 203 3.23 -16.51 10.51
C ALA A 203 4.38 -17.05 11.39
N ALA A 204 5.45 -17.56 10.77
CA ALA A 204 6.65 -17.99 11.47
C ALA A 204 7.51 -16.82 12.02
N LYS A 205 7.26 -15.58 11.61
CA LYS A 205 8.00 -14.39 12.05
C LYS A 205 7.24 -13.69 13.18
N GLN A 206 7.84 -13.58 14.36
CA GLN A 206 7.21 -12.95 15.53
C GLN A 206 6.95 -11.45 15.33
N ASP A 207 7.72 -10.81 14.45
CA ASP A 207 7.62 -9.37 14.18
C ASP A 207 6.63 -9.03 13.06
N LEU A 208 5.92 -10.04 12.52
CA LEU A 208 4.92 -9.87 11.47
C LEU A 208 3.55 -10.40 11.90
N GLU A 209 2.52 -9.80 11.32
CA GLU A 209 1.12 -10.16 11.53
C GLU A 209 0.41 -10.30 10.19
N LEU A 210 -0.29 -11.42 9.99
CA LEU A 210 -1.25 -11.56 8.90
C LEU A 210 -2.52 -10.80 9.25
N ILE A 211 -3.00 -9.97 8.32
CA ILE A 211 -4.20 -9.13 8.51
C ILE A 211 -5.35 -9.63 7.67
N ALA A 212 -5.11 -9.99 6.40
CA ALA A 212 -6.13 -10.50 5.49
C ALA A 212 -5.56 -11.52 4.51
N VAL A 213 -6.33 -12.58 4.24
CA VAL A 213 -5.97 -13.69 3.35
C VAL A 213 -7.14 -14.07 2.46
N SER A 214 -6.85 -14.70 1.33
CA SER A 214 -7.82 -15.31 0.41
C SER A 214 -7.49 -16.78 0.25
N ASP A 215 -8.52 -17.62 0.19
CA ASP A 215 -8.34 -19.04 -0.15
C ASP A 215 -7.84 -19.22 -1.60
N GLU A 216 -8.20 -18.30 -2.51
CA GLU A 216 -7.77 -18.36 -3.91
C GLU A 216 -6.50 -17.53 -4.16
N ALA A 217 -6.43 -16.30 -3.66
CA ALA A 217 -5.31 -15.41 -3.92
C ALA A 217 -4.16 -15.53 -2.88
N GLY A 218 -4.34 -16.23 -1.77
CA GLY A 218 -3.34 -16.30 -0.70
C GLY A 218 -3.25 -15.00 0.11
N VAL A 219 -2.05 -14.63 0.57
CA VAL A 219 -1.86 -13.45 1.44
C VAL A 219 -2.26 -12.17 0.72
N PHE A 220 -3.12 -11.35 1.33
CA PHE A 220 -3.47 -10.03 0.83
C PHE A 220 -2.81 -8.92 1.62
N ILE A 221 -2.95 -8.91 2.95
CA ILE A 221 -2.35 -7.89 3.81
C ILE A 221 -1.57 -8.56 4.94
N ALA A 222 -0.33 -8.12 5.11
CA ALA A 222 0.48 -8.36 6.31
C ALA A 222 1.04 -7.03 6.80
N LYS A 223 1.46 -6.97 8.07
CA LYS A 223 2.18 -5.80 8.60
C LYS A 223 3.18 -6.22 9.66
N SER A 224 4.13 -5.35 9.94
CA SER A 224 4.98 -5.42 11.11
C SER A 224 4.19 -5.20 12.42
N THR A 225 4.62 -5.84 13.51
CA THR A 225 4.02 -5.66 14.84
C THR A 225 4.20 -4.23 15.36
N ASN A 226 5.36 -3.62 15.10
CA ASN A 226 5.65 -2.21 15.40
C ASN A 226 4.91 -1.21 14.49
N SER A 227 4.18 -1.71 13.48
CA SER A 227 3.37 -0.91 12.55
C SER A 227 4.17 0.15 11.77
N ARG A 228 5.45 -0.11 11.49
CA ARG A 228 6.30 0.70 10.61
C ARG A 228 6.18 0.29 9.14
N HIS A 229 5.89 -0.98 8.88
CA HIS A 229 5.79 -1.57 7.54
C HIS A 229 4.44 -2.28 7.31
N PHE A 230 3.80 -1.98 6.19
CA PHE A 230 2.52 -2.55 5.74
C PHE A 230 2.65 -3.14 4.34
N PHE A 231 2.38 -4.43 4.18
CA PHE A 231 2.57 -5.18 2.95
C PHE A 231 1.22 -5.54 2.35
N VAL A 232 0.89 -4.95 1.20
CA VAL A 232 -0.35 -5.21 0.47
C VAL A 232 0.00 -5.89 -0.85
N PHE A 233 -0.28 -7.18 -0.95
CA PHE A 233 0.14 -8.01 -2.08
C PHE A 233 -0.83 -7.96 -3.28
N GLY A 234 -1.99 -7.30 -3.11
CA GLY A 234 -2.94 -6.98 -4.17
C GLY A 234 -2.79 -5.54 -4.67
N HIS A 235 -3.78 -5.11 -5.45
CA HIS A 235 -3.86 -3.79 -6.07
C HIS A 235 -5.17 -3.04 -5.74
N PRO A 236 -5.42 -2.68 -4.48
CA PRO A 236 -6.62 -1.93 -4.09
C PRO A 236 -6.69 -0.53 -4.75
N GLU A 237 -5.58 0.02 -5.21
CA GLU A 237 -5.50 1.29 -5.93
C GLU A 237 -6.12 1.25 -7.34
N TYR A 238 -6.24 0.07 -7.96
CA TYR A 238 -6.67 -0.05 -9.35
C TYR A 238 -8.03 0.58 -9.63
N ASP A 239 -8.10 1.22 -10.79
CA ASP A 239 -9.34 1.71 -11.36
C ASP A 239 -10.17 0.56 -11.94
N THR A 240 -11.47 0.78 -12.11
CA THR A 240 -12.43 -0.23 -12.58
C THR A 240 -11.99 -0.91 -13.87
N ASN A 241 -11.24 -0.22 -14.75
CA ASN A 241 -10.86 -0.71 -16.07
C ASN A 241 -9.42 -1.24 -16.15
N THR A 242 -8.62 -1.18 -15.08
CA THR A 242 -7.18 -1.46 -15.16
C THR A 242 -6.90 -2.91 -15.63
N LEU A 243 -7.56 -3.92 -15.03
CA LEU A 243 -7.40 -5.32 -15.46
C LEU A 243 -7.93 -5.57 -16.89
N ALA A 244 -8.98 -4.85 -17.30
CA ALA A 244 -9.49 -4.92 -18.67
C ALA A 244 -8.47 -4.36 -19.67
N ASN A 245 -7.82 -3.25 -19.32
CA ASN A 245 -6.78 -2.64 -20.15
C ASN A 245 -5.57 -3.56 -20.27
N GLU A 246 -5.15 -4.22 -19.18
CA GLU A 246 -4.08 -5.24 -19.21
C GLU A 246 -4.44 -6.40 -20.14
N TYR A 247 -5.62 -7.00 -19.94
CA TYR A 247 -6.11 -8.12 -20.77
C TYR A 247 -6.13 -7.74 -22.26
N ASN A 248 -6.75 -6.61 -22.59
CA ASN A 248 -6.86 -6.14 -23.97
C ASN A 248 -5.50 -5.80 -24.60
N ARG A 249 -4.57 -5.23 -23.83
CA ARG A 249 -3.20 -4.96 -24.28
C ARG A 249 -2.49 -6.27 -24.62
N ASP A 250 -2.60 -7.27 -23.76
CA ASP A 250 -1.88 -8.54 -23.93
C ASP A 250 -2.48 -9.34 -25.11
N VAL A 251 -3.80 -9.34 -25.28
CA VAL A 251 -4.47 -9.87 -26.50
C VAL A 251 -3.97 -9.17 -27.76
N LYS A 252 -3.88 -7.83 -27.77
CA LYS A 252 -3.37 -7.06 -28.93
C LYS A 252 -1.91 -7.37 -29.27
N LYS A 253 -1.11 -7.79 -28.29
CA LYS A 253 0.27 -8.27 -28.52
C LYS A 253 0.34 -9.69 -29.09
N GLY A 254 -0.80 -10.32 -29.35
CA GLY A 254 -0.89 -11.71 -29.80
C GLY A 254 -0.60 -12.72 -28.70
N LEU A 255 -0.63 -12.30 -27.43
CA LEU A 255 -0.58 -13.21 -26.30
C LEU A 255 -1.96 -13.84 -26.08
N ASN A 256 -2.01 -14.97 -25.40
CA ASN A 256 -3.26 -15.62 -24.97
C ASN A 256 -3.43 -15.49 -23.45
N PRO A 257 -3.66 -14.28 -22.90
CA PRO A 257 -3.80 -14.09 -21.47
C PRO A 257 -5.08 -14.75 -20.96
N ALA A 258 -5.04 -15.29 -19.74
CA ALA A 258 -6.25 -15.70 -19.04
C ALA A 258 -7.16 -14.50 -18.78
N LEU A 259 -8.48 -14.71 -18.83
CA LEU A 259 -9.44 -13.71 -18.39
C LEU A 259 -9.24 -13.42 -16.90
N PRO A 260 -9.28 -12.13 -16.48
CA PRO A 260 -9.27 -11.80 -15.07
C PRO A 260 -10.47 -12.42 -14.36
N LYS A 261 -10.22 -13.25 -13.34
CA LYS A 261 -11.26 -13.96 -12.60
C LYS A 261 -12.16 -12.99 -11.83
N HIS A 262 -13.46 -13.33 -11.76
CA HIS A 262 -14.49 -12.61 -10.99
C HIS A 262 -14.57 -11.09 -11.29
N TYR A 263 -14.23 -10.68 -12.51
CA TYR A 263 -14.08 -9.27 -12.87
C TYR A 263 -15.08 -8.83 -13.95
N PHE A 264 -15.17 -9.57 -15.05
CA PHE A 264 -16.12 -9.31 -16.11
C PHE A 264 -17.48 -9.97 -15.80
N PRO A 265 -18.61 -9.29 -16.00
CA PRO A 265 -19.92 -9.91 -15.81
C PRO A 265 -20.12 -11.15 -16.72
N ASN A 266 -20.29 -12.32 -16.12
CA ASN A 266 -20.39 -13.61 -16.83
C ASN A 266 -19.13 -13.98 -17.65
N ASP A 267 -17.95 -13.55 -17.19
CA ASP A 267 -16.65 -13.79 -17.87
C ASP A 267 -16.60 -13.32 -19.33
N ASP A 268 -17.38 -12.27 -19.65
CA ASP A 268 -17.48 -11.69 -20.99
C ASP A 268 -16.66 -10.38 -21.07
N PRO A 269 -15.49 -10.38 -21.74
CA PRO A 269 -14.61 -9.21 -21.81
C PRO A 269 -15.18 -8.04 -22.62
N THR A 270 -16.33 -8.24 -23.29
CA THR A 270 -17.05 -7.16 -23.99
C THR A 270 -17.94 -6.34 -23.04
N LYS A 271 -18.22 -6.86 -21.84
CA LYS A 271 -19.04 -6.18 -20.84
C LYS A 271 -18.20 -5.28 -19.93
N GLN A 272 -18.80 -4.20 -19.47
CA GLN A 272 -18.16 -3.27 -18.55
C GLN A 272 -17.91 -3.96 -17.19
N PRO A 273 -16.66 -3.96 -16.67
CA PRO A 273 -16.35 -4.50 -15.35
C PRO A 273 -17.08 -3.77 -14.22
N VAL A 274 -17.37 -4.50 -13.14
CA VAL A 274 -17.99 -3.95 -11.92
C VAL A 274 -16.95 -3.90 -10.81
N SER A 275 -16.83 -2.74 -10.16
CA SER A 275 -15.92 -2.60 -9.02
C SER A 275 -16.64 -2.83 -7.70
N ASN A 276 -16.32 -3.95 -7.06
CA ASN A 276 -16.75 -4.32 -5.70
C ASN A 276 -15.65 -4.12 -4.64
N TRP A 277 -14.44 -3.68 -5.03
CA TRP A 277 -13.32 -3.44 -4.10
C TRP A 277 -13.17 -1.98 -3.66
N ARG A 278 -13.85 -1.04 -4.34
CA ARG A 278 -13.56 0.41 -4.20
C ARG A 278 -13.68 0.93 -2.77
N ALA A 279 -14.68 0.47 -2.02
CA ALA A 279 -14.93 0.91 -0.64
C ALA A 279 -13.82 0.44 0.31
N ALA A 280 -13.55 -0.87 0.36
CA ALA A 280 -12.47 -1.44 1.15
C ALA A 280 -11.11 -0.83 0.79
N ALA A 281 -10.86 -0.64 -0.51
CA ALA A 281 -9.67 0.06 -0.98
C ALA A 281 -9.58 1.47 -0.40
N GLN A 282 -10.66 2.26 -0.45
CA GLN A 282 -10.63 3.61 0.11
C GLN A 282 -10.36 3.61 1.61
N LEU A 283 -11.02 2.73 2.35
CA LEU A 283 -10.82 2.58 3.79
C LEU A 283 -9.37 2.21 4.12
N LEU A 284 -8.72 1.33 3.33
CA LEU A 284 -7.32 0.96 3.55
C LEU A 284 -6.40 2.19 3.61
N TYR A 285 -6.46 3.05 2.59
CA TYR A 285 -5.60 4.24 2.51
C TYR A 285 -5.99 5.29 3.55
N THR A 286 -7.29 5.50 3.77
CA THR A 286 -7.76 6.45 4.79
C THR A 286 -7.35 6.00 6.20
N ASN A 287 -7.45 4.71 6.51
CA ASN A 287 -7.04 4.13 7.79
C ASN A 287 -5.53 4.17 7.98
N TRP A 288 -4.75 3.82 6.95
CA TRP A 288 -3.29 3.93 6.97
C TRP A 288 -2.86 5.37 7.27
N LEU A 289 -3.38 6.33 6.50
CA LEU A 289 -3.04 7.74 6.65
C LEU A 289 -3.47 8.29 8.02
N ASN A 290 -4.66 7.95 8.50
CA ASN A 290 -5.17 8.49 9.75
C ASN A 290 -4.51 7.86 10.98
N TYR A 291 -4.46 6.54 11.08
CA TYR A 291 -4.05 5.86 12.31
C TYR A 291 -2.55 5.61 12.40
N TYR A 292 -1.84 5.53 11.27
CA TYR A 292 -0.42 5.16 11.26
C TYR A 292 0.50 6.25 10.71
N VAL A 293 -0.02 7.20 9.93
CA VAL A 293 0.77 8.35 9.45
C VAL A 293 0.47 9.59 10.28
N TYR A 294 -0.80 9.91 10.54
CA TYR A 294 -1.17 11.12 11.26
C TYR A 294 -1.08 10.98 12.79
N GLN A 295 -1.77 10.00 13.37
CA GLN A 295 -1.91 9.91 14.83
C GLN A 295 -0.67 9.35 15.55
N ALA A 296 0.18 8.62 14.82
CA ALA A 296 1.32 7.91 15.39
C ALA A 296 2.65 8.66 15.19
N THR A 297 2.75 9.50 14.16
CA THR A 297 4.00 10.24 13.87
C THR A 297 4.19 11.41 14.85
N PRO A 298 5.43 11.69 15.29
CA PRO A 298 5.72 12.88 16.09
C PRO A 298 5.29 14.18 15.39
N TYR A 299 4.85 15.15 16.19
CA TYR A 299 4.49 16.47 15.68
C TYR A 299 5.70 17.16 15.03
N ASP A 300 6.88 17.12 15.66
CA ASP A 300 8.13 17.55 15.01
C ASP A 300 8.63 16.45 14.08
N ILE A 301 8.55 16.69 12.77
CA ILE A 301 8.92 15.71 11.74
C ILE A 301 10.41 15.30 11.83
N LYS A 302 11.28 16.12 12.43
CA LYS A 302 12.69 15.78 12.64
C LYS A 302 12.90 14.69 13.68
N GLN A 303 11.86 14.34 14.45
CA GLN A 303 11.90 13.25 15.43
C GLN A 303 11.55 11.88 14.81
N VAL A 304 11.17 11.84 13.53
CA VAL A 304 10.99 10.58 12.79
C VAL A 304 12.32 9.82 12.78
N GLY A 305 12.27 8.53 13.16
CA GLY A 305 13.44 7.63 13.19
C GLY A 305 14.34 7.73 14.41
N VAL A 306 14.04 8.61 15.38
CA VAL A 306 14.82 8.79 16.62
C VAL A 306 14.34 7.88 17.77
N GLN A 307 13.29 7.08 17.54
CA GLN A 307 12.65 6.20 18.52
C GLN A 307 13.02 4.73 18.37
#